data_AF-A0A2G5KXI6-F1
#
_entry.id   AF-A0A2G5KXI6-F1
#
_cell.length_a   1.000
_cell.length_b   1.000
_cell.length_c   1.000
_cell.angle_alpha   90.00
_cell.angle_beta   90.00
_cell.angle_gamma   90.00
#
_symmetry.space_group_name_H-M   'P 1'
#
loop_
_entity.id
_entity.type
_entity.pdbx_description
1 polymer ?
#
loop_
_entity_poly.entity_id
_entity_poly.type
_entity_poly.pdbx_seq_one_letter_code
_entity_poly.pdbx_strand_id
1 'polypeptide(L)'
;MKTMKSLFVILVTTAILAGCSNEDAENPNVLNIRLSNESQYDYHTVVVNTTTGDVDFGDLLAGQKSAYKVFDRAYRYAFVELQIEGETYTLQPIDYVGETPLETGSYTYQIDVNDTGDRYAGLRLTLVEE
;
A
#
# COMPACT_ATOMS: atom_id res chain seq x y z
N MET A 1 49.04 37.28 21.19
CA MET A 1 49.49 36.01 20.58
C MET A 1 49.28 34.86 21.55
N LYS A 2 48.18 34.11 21.42
CA LYS A 2 48.07 32.64 21.57
C LYS A 2 46.61 32.22 21.44
N THR A 3 46.44 31.08 20.79
CA THR A 3 45.29 30.58 20.05
C THR A 3 44.30 29.77 20.88
N MET A 4 43.02 29.84 20.44
CA MET A 4 41.95 28.83 20.38
C MET A 4 42.06 27.55 21.22
N LYS A 5 40.94 27.15 21.84
CA LYS A 5 40.51 25.75 21.80
C LYS A 5 38.99 25.65 21.72
N SER A 6 38.54 25.27 20.52
CA SER A 6 37.16 24.98 20.13
C SER A 6 36.63 23.78 20.92
N LEU A 7 35.43 23.90 21.50
CA LEU A 7 34.72 22.77 22.09
C LEU A 7 33.87 22.14 20.98
N PHE A 8 34.30 20.96 20.52
CA PHE A 8 33.62 20.14 19.53
C PHE A 8 32.20 19.81 20.01
N VAL A 9 31.18 20.30 19.30
CA VAL A 9 29.81 19.79 19.38
C VAL A 9 29.76 18.54 18.51
N ILE A 10 29.60 17.38 19.13
CA ILE A 10 29.44 16.10 18.45
C ILE A 10 28.05 16.07 17.81
N LEU A 11 28.01 16.24 16.49
CA LEU A 11 26.84 16.02 15.66
C LEU A 11 26.64 14.50 15.52
N VAL A 12 25.71 13.93 16.29
CA VAL A 12 25.27 12.55 16.10
C VAL A 12 24.35 12.52 14.88
N THR A 13 24.91 12.29 13.70
CA THR A 13 24.14 11.96 12.50
C THR A 13 23.65 10.52 12.63
N THR A 14 22.42 10.36 13.08
CA THR A 14 21.69 9.09 12.99
C THR A 14 21.44 8.80 11.51
N ALA A 15 22.28 7.96 10.91
CA ALA A 15 22.05 7.42 9.58
C ALA A 15 20.84 6.47 9.67
N ILE A 16 19.68 6.97 9.27
CA ILE A 16 18.52 6.12 8.99
C ILE A 16 18.94 5.28 7.78
N LEU A 17 19.27 4.03 8.02
CA LEU A 17 19.37 3.02 6.97
C LEU A 17 17.96 2.90 6.39
N ALA A 18 17.72 3.60 5.28
CA ALA A 18 16.66 3.24 4.36
C ALA A 18 16.94 1.79 3.96
N GLY A 19 16.18 0.86 4.53
CA GLY A 19 16.14 -0.51 4.04
C GLY A 19 15.64 -0.43 2.61
N CYS A 20 16.55 -0.56 1.65
CA CYS A 20 16.18 -0.82 0.27
C CYS A 20 15.38 -2.12 0.29
N SER A 21 14.06 -2.03 0.13
CA SER A 21 13.26 -3.17 -0.28
C SER A 21 13.81 -3.58 -1.63
N ASN A 22 14.34 -4.80 -1.71
CA ASN A 22 14.80 -5.40 -2.94
C ASN A 22 13.65 -5.25 -3.94
N GLU A 23 13.88 -4.50 -5.02
CA GLU A 23 12.99 -4.48 -6.16
C GLU A 23 13.13 -5.87 -6.80
N ASP A 24 12.35 -6.82 -6.30
CA ASP A 24 12.24 -8.15 -6.90
C ASP A 24 11.83 -7.90 -8.36
N ALA A 25 12.75 -8.17 -9.27
CA ALA A 25 12.58 -7.89 -10.69
C ALA A 25 11.21 -8.41 -11.15
N GLU A 26 10.33 -7.48 -11.51
CA GLU A 26 8.95 -7.79 -11.89
C GLU A 26 8.98 -8.83 -13.01
N ASN A 27 8.35 -9.99 -12.78
CA ASN A 27 8.20 -10.98 -13.82
C ASN A 27 6.98 -10.60 -14.67
N PRO A 28 7.14 -10.14 -15.92
CA PRO A 28 6.02 -9.67 -16.73
C PRO A 28 5.04 -10.78 -17.13
N ASN A 29 5.40 -12.05 -16.89
CA ASN A 29 4.55 -13.20 -17.19
C ASN A 29 3.67 -13.63 -16.03
N VAL A 30 3.66 -12.89 -14.91
CA VAL A 30 2.75 -13.12 -13.80
C VAL A 30 1.95 -11.85 -13.49
N LEU A 31 0.77 -12.01 -12.93
CA LEU A 31 -0.04 -10.90 -12.45
C LEU A 31 0.49 -10.46 -11.08
N ASN A 32 1.07 -9.26 -11.04
CA ASN A 32 1.62 -8.65 -9.83
C ASN A 32 0.73 -7.49 -9.40
N ILE A 33 0.37 -7.46 -8.12
CA ILE A 33 -0.38 -6.36 -7.52
C ILE A 33 0.37 -5.85 -6.30
N ARG A 34 0.56 -4.53 -6.24
CA ARG A 34 0.94 -3.81 -5.02
C ARG A 34 -0.17 -2.86 -4.60
N LEU A 35 -0.11 -2.42 -3.36
CA LEU A 35 -1.00 -1.40 -2.82
C LEU A 35 -0.29 -0.06 -2.72
N SER A 36 -1.04 1.02 -2.86
CA SER A 36 -0.61 2.38 -2.53
C SER A 36 -1.62 3.01 -1.58
N ASN A 37 -1.16 3.47 -0.43
CA ASN A 37 -1.98 4.27 0.48
C ASN A 37 -1.95 5.72 0.01
N GLU A 38 -3.00 6.16 -0.66
CA GLU A 38 -3.13 7.54 -1.17
C GLU A 38 -3.77 8.48 -0.14
N SER A 39 -4.08 7.98 1.06
CA SER A 39 -4.68 8.78 2.13
C SER A 39 -3.63 9.39 3.06
N GLN A 40 -4.11 10.23 3.98
CA GLN A 40 -3.33 10.79 5.08
C GLN A 40 -3.28 9.91 6.33
N TYR A 41 -3.95 8.75 6.33
CA TYR A 41 -4.07 7.87 7.48
C TYR A 41 -3.15 6.67 7.35
N ASP A 42 -2.60 6.19 8.46
CA ASP A 42 -1.89 4.91 8.48
C ASP A 42 -2.91 3.76 8.42
N TYR A 43 -2.66 2.80 7.54
CA TYR A 43 -3.46 1.59 7.45
C TYR A 43 -2.76 0.47 8.22
N HIS A 44 -3.53 -0.26 9.01
CA HIS A 44 -3.09 -1.46 9.69
C HIS A 44 -3.82 -2.69 9.16
N THR A 45 -3.15 -3.84 9.23
CA THR A 45 -3.75 -5.16 8.90
C THR A 45 -4.49 -5.17 7.56
N VAL A 46 -3.87 -4.66 6.49
CA VAL A 46 -4.51 -4.54 5.17
C VAL A 46 -4.63 -5.92 4.53
N VAL A 47 -5.86 -6.33 4.25
CA VAL A 47 -6.19 -7.59 3.57
C VAL A 47 -6.90 -7.29 2.26
N VAL A 48 -6.49 -7.97 1.19
CA VAL A 48 -7.12 -7.88 -0.14
C VAL A 48 -7.56 -9.26 -0.60
N ASN A 49 -8.76 -9.34 -1.17
CA ASN A 49 -9.25 -10.57 -1.80
C ASN A 49 -9.77 -10.28 -3.22
N THR A 50 -9.16 -10.95 -4.18
CA THR A 50 -9.41 -10.80 -5.62
C THR A 50 -10.29 -11.90 -6.21
N THR A 51 -11.09 -12.60 -5.37
CA THR A 51 -11.83 -13.86 -5.62
C THR A 51 -11.02 -15.16 -5.46
N THR A 52 -9.73 -15.07 -5.16
CA THR A 52 -8.84 -16.24 -5.06
C THR A 52 -8.45 -16.59 -3.62
N GLY A 53 -8.87 -15.77 -2.65
CA GLY A 53 -8.50 -15.89 -1.24
C GLY A 53 -7.99 -14.58 -0.69
N ASP A 54 -7.80 -14.53 0.63
CA ASP A 54 -7.30 -13.36 1.34
C ASP A 54 -5.78 -13.30 1.24
N VAL A 55 -5.28 -12.12 0.90
CA VAL A 55 -3.84 -11.82 0.84
C VAL A 55 -3.56 -10.66 1.80
N ASP A 56 -2.75 -10.96 2.81
CA ASP A 56 -2.31 -9.98 3.82
C ASP A 56 -1.16 -9.13 3.26
N PHE A 57 -1.30 -7.81 3.32
CA PHE A 57 -0.29 -6.81 2.96
C PHE A 57 0.36 -6.14 4.18
N GLY A 58 -0.13 -6.43 5.40
CA GLY A 58 0.35 -5.84 6.64
C GLY A 58 -0.01 -4.37 6.74
N ASP A 59 0.88 -3.62 7.39
CA ASP A 59 0.69 -2.19 7.63
C ASP A 59 1.23 -1.36 6.46
N LEU A 60 0.54 -0.25 6.17
CA LEU A 60 0.89 0.66 5.10
C LEU A 60 0.73 2.11 5.57
N LEU A 61 1.85 2.78 5.82
CA LEU A 61 1.84 4.17 6.28
C LEU A 61 1.23 5.10 5.24
N ALA A 62 0.76 6.27 5.67
CA ALA A 62 0.27 7.31 4.77
C ALA A 62 1.26 7.61 3.62
N GLY A 63 0.78 7.55 2.37
CA GLY A 63 1.61 7.76 1.18
C GLY A 63 2.53 6.59 0.78
N GLN A 64 2.52 5.47 1.53
CA GLN A 64 3.42 4.35 1.28
C GLN A 64 2.87 3.39 0.21
N LYS A 65 3.79 2.78 -0.55
CA LYS A 65 3.52 1.62 -1.42
C LYS A 65 4.01 0.32 -0.79
N SER A 66 3.26 -0.75 -0.96
CA SER A 66 3.69 -2.09 -0.59
C SER A 66 4.67 -2.66 -1.62
N ALA A 67 5.34 -3.76 -1.26
CA ALA A 67 5.92 -4.66 -2.27
C ALA A 67 4.81 -5.31 -3.11
N TYR A 68 5.17 -5.77 -4.31
CA TYR A 68 4.26 -6.57 -5.13
C TYR A 68 4.03 -7.95 -4.55
N LYS A 69 2.84 -8.48 -4.82
CA LYS A 69 2.47 -9.88 -4.57
C LYS A 69 1.87 -10.47 -5.84
N VAL A 70 2.09 -11.76 -6.04
CA VAL A 70 1.58 -12.50 -7.20
C VAL A 70 0.15 -12.96 -6.94
N PHE A 71 -0.71 -12.80 -7.93
CA PHE A 71 -2.10 -13.27 -7.91
C PHE A 71 -2.37 -14.19 -9.10
N ASP A 72 -3.17 -15.23 -8.90
CA ASP A 72 -3.63 -16.09 -9.99
C ASP A 72 -4.66 -15.38 -10.88
N ARG A 73 -5.46 -14.50 -10.27
CA ARG A 73 -6.53 -13.75 -10.91
C ARG A 73 -6.88 -12.50 -10.10
N ALA A 74 -7.14 -11.41 -10.79
CA ALA A 74 -7.70 -10.19 -10.19
C ALA A 74 -8.51 -9.38 -11.20
N TYR A 75 -9.14 -8.32 -10.71
CA TYR A 75 -10.05 -7.46 -11.45
C TYR A 75 -9.75 -5.99 -11.19
N ARG A 76 -10.51 -5.09 -11.82
CA ARG A 76 -10.34 -3.64 -11.62
C ARG A 76 -10.73 -3.16 -10.22
N TYR A 77 -11.47 -3.98 -9.49
CA TYR A 77 -11.80 -3.79 -8.09
C TYR A 77 -11.57 -5.08 -7.31
N ALA A 78 -11.48 -4.98 -5.99
CA ALA A 78 -11.25 -6.11 -5.10
C ALA A 78 -11.98 -5.86 -3.76
N PHE A 79 -12.17 -6.93 -2.99
CA PHE A 79 -12.45 -6.78 -1.57
C PHE A 79 -11.21 -6.23 -0.87
N VAL A 80 -11.39 -5.25 0.01
CA VAL A 80 -10.32 -4.69 0.86
C VAL A 80 -10.85 -4.56 2.27
N GLU A 81 -10.09 -5.00 3.25
CA GLU A 81 -10.31 -4.73 4.67
C GLU A 81 -9.03 -4.15 5.27
N LEU A 82 -9.16 -3.12 6.09
CA LEU A 82 -8.04 -2.50 6.80
C LEU A 82 -8.51 -1.83 8.08
N GLN A 83 -7.57 -1.47 8.94
CA GLN A 83 -7.85 -0.69 10.16
C GLN A 83 -7.22 0.70 10.09
N ILE A 84 -7.98 1.71 10.54
CA ILE A 84 -7.51 3.09 10.76
C ILE A 84 -7.89 3.46 12.19
N GLU A 85 -6.91 3.86 12.99
CA GLU A 85 -7.11 4.23 14.41
C GLU A 85 -7.87 3.16 15.24
N GLY A 86 -7.72 1.88 14.86
CA GLY A 86 -8.38 0.74 15.51
C GLY A 86 -9.79 0.42 15.02
N GLU A 87 -10.36 1.24 14.13
CA GLU A 87 -11.65 1.01 13.48
C GLU A 87 -11.47 0.26 12.17
N THR A 88 -12.34 -0.72 11.89
CA THR A 88 -12.27 -1.54 10.66
C THR A 88 -13.05 -0.90 9.53
N TYR A 89 -12.40 -0.79 8.36
CA TYR A 89 -12.98 -0.29 7.13
C TYR A 89 -12.97 -1.40 6.08
N THR A 90 -14.07 -1.51 5.35
CA THR A 90 -14.25 -2.57 4.34
C THR A 90 -14.77 -1.98 3.03
N LEU A 91 -14.12 -2.35 1.93
CA LEU A 91 -14.64 -2.22 0.57
C LEU A 91 -15.09 -3.59 0.10
N GLN A 92 -16.39 -3.76 -0.15
CA GLN A 92 -16.96 -5.02 -0.62
C GLN A 92 -17.64 -4.84 -1.98
N PRO A 93 -17.07 -5.40 -3.06
CA PRO A 93 -17.78 -5.52 -4.33
C PRO A 93 -19.05 -6.37 -4.21
N ILE A 94 -20.10 -6.02 -4.96
CA ILE A 94 -21.37 -6.77 -4.97
C ILE A 94 -21.18 -8.13 -5.65
N ASP A 95 -20.61 -8.12 -6.86
CA ASP A 95 -20.22 -9.30 -7.63
C ASP A 95 -19.16 -8.93 -8.69
N TYR A 96 -18.64 -9.94 -9.40
CA TYR A 96 -17.70 -9.80 -10.52
C TYR A 96 -18.29 -10.30 -11.84
N VAL A 97 -19.63 -10.42 -11.93
CA VAL A 97 -20.28 -11.05 -13.08
C VAL A 97 -20.16 -10.15 -14.31
N GLY A 98 -19.57 -10.67 -15.38
CA GLY A 98 -19.35 -9.94 -16.61
C GLY A 98 -18.05 -9.13 -16.64
N GLU A 99 -17.27 -9.14 -15.56
CA GLU A 99 -15.93 -8.56 -15.54
C GLU A 99 -14.91 -9.42 -16.30
N THR A 100 -13.97 -8.74 -16.94
CA THR A 100 -12.80 -9.37 -17.54
C THR A 100 -11.65 -9.36 -16.52
N PRO A 101 -11.02 -10.51 -16.22
CA PRO A 101 -9.82 -10.54 -15.41
C PRO A 101 -8.70 -9.66 -15.98
N LEU A 102 -7.85 -9.12 -15.10
CA LEU A 102 -6.64 -8.44 -15.53
C LEU A 102 -5.71 -9.41 -16.28
N GLU A 103 -5.00 -8.88 -17.27
CA GLU A 103 -3.94 -9.61 -17.96
C GLU A 103 -2.71 -9.75 -17.05
N THR A 104 -1.73 -10.57 -17.46
CA THR A 104 -0.43 -10.61 -16.76
C THR A 104 0.27 -9.27 -16.89
N GLY A 105 0.89 -8.81 -15.81
CA GLY A 105 1.47 -7.49 -15.75
C GLY A 105 1.52 -6.98 -14.31
N SER A 106 1.98 -5.76 -14.14
CA SER A 106 2.11 -5.12 -12.84
C SER A 106 1.08 -4.02 -12.69
N TYR A 107 0.35 -4.07 -11.58
CA TYR A 107 -0.70 -3.12 -11.27
C TYR A 107 -0.58 -2.60 -9.85
N THR A 108 -1.05 -1.37 -9.65
CA THR A 108 -1.20 -0.75 -8.34
C THR A 108 -2.67 -0.57 -8.02
N TYR A 109 -3.11 -1.14 -6.90
CA TYR A 109 -4.36 -0.74 -6.26
C TYR A 109 -4.09 0.45 -5.34
N GLN A 110 -4.54 1.62 -5.78
CA GLN A 110 -4.54 2.83 -4.99
C GLN A 110 -5.75 2.84 -4.07
N ILE A 111 -5.50 2.87 -2.75
CA ILE A 111 -6.53 2.88 -1.70
C ILE A 111 -6.55 4.27 -1.07
N ASP A 112 -7.71 4.91 -1.14
CA ASP A 112 -7.96 6.24 -0.57
C ASP A 112 -9.17 6.18 0.37
N VAL A 113 -9.29 7.14 1.28
CA VAL A 113 -10.40 7.27 2.22
C VAL A 113 -11.26 8.45 1.77
N ASN A 114 -12.54 8.24 1.49
CA ASN A 114 -13.43 9.35 1.15
C ASN A 114 -13.62 10.28 2.35
N ASP A 115 -12.94 11.44 2.31
CA ASP A 115 -12.99 12.47 3.36
C ASP A 115 -14.29 13.31 3.29
N THR A 116 -15.45 12.66 3.27
CA THR A 116 -16.75 13.36 3.32
C THR A 116 -17.16 13.72 4.75
N GLY A 117 -16.27 13.53 5.74
CA GLY A 117 -16.56 13.75 7.17
C GLY A 117 -17.58 12.77 7.76
N ASP A 118 -17.92 11.72 7.02
CA ASP A 118 -18.88 10.71 7.45
C ASP A 118 -18.12 9.54 8.09
N ARG A 119 -18.62 9.04 9.21
CA ARG A 119 -17.97 7.96 10.00
C ARG A 119 -17.97 6.62 9.26
N TYR A 120 -18.76 6.55 8.18
CA TYR A 120 -18.82 5.47 7.21
C TYR A 120 -17.97 5.74 5.98
N ALA A 121 -16.96 6.62 6.07
CA ALA A 121 -16.04 6.99 4.99
C ALA A 121 -15.64 5.75 4.20
N GLY A 122 -16.25 5.60 3.03
CA GLY A 122 -16.06 4.42 2.19
C GLY A 122 -14.65 4.45 1.63
N LEU A 123 -13.95 3.33 1.72
CA LEU A 123 -12.71 3.14 0.98
C LEU A 123 -12.98 3.31 -0.51
N ARG A 124 -12.06 3.96 -1.23
CA ARG A 124 -12.05 4.01 -2.69
C ARG A 124 -10.85 3.23 -3.20
N LEU A 125 -11.09 2.35 -4.16
CA LEU A 125 -10.03 1.64 -4.89
C LEU A 125 -9.92 2.17 -6.31
N THR A 126 -8.71 2.46 -6.77
CA THR A 126 -8.41 2.79 -8.16
C THR A 126 -7.29 1.90 -8.66
N LEU A 127 -7.48 1.27 -9.82
CA LEU A 127 -6.45 0.48 -10.48
C LEU A 127 -5.61 1.38 -11.39
N VAL A 128 -4.29 1.28 -11.26
CA VAL A 128 -3.30 1.87 -12.17
C VAL A 128 -2.42 0.75 -12.74
N GLU A 129 -2.20 0.76 -14.05
CA GLU A 129 -1.23 -0.09 -14.74
C GLU A 129 0.14 0.62 -14.76
N GLU A 130 1.22 -0.13 -14.59
CA GLU A 130 2.60 0.39 -14.48
C GLU A 130 3.41 0.20 -15.77
#